data_AF-A0A9E3YB42-F1
#
_entry.id   AF-A0A9E3YB42-F1
#
_cell.length_a   1.000
_cell.length_b   1.000
_cell.length_c   1.000
_cell.angle_alpha   90.00
_cell.angle_beta   90.00
_cell.angle_gamma   90.00
#
_symmetry.space_group_name_H-M   'P 1'
#
loop_
_entity.id
_entity.type
_entity.pdbx_description
1 polymer ?
#
loop_
_entity_poly.entity_id
_entity_poly.type
_entity_poly.pdbx_seq_one_letter_code
_entity_poly.pdbx_strand_id
1 'polypeptide(L)'
;LDEVADGWVHPDTVDRVHFTRLNAHYEPALRLAQLILRNLSLIDRVGSNDASAFMVDMNDLFQRYITSRLQTLLRGRLLVEQEPPTHLGKGRQVRMEPDLVFRRAKATVFVGDTKYKLSPDARGRSSDYYQMLAYVVALGLPAGVLIYCQESGDAPQREVVVHNHGARLLTYAVPMSGNAAALDAELSTLADWIVAESAVVPVPA
;
A
#
# COMPACT_ATOMS: atom_id res chain seq x y z
N LEU A 1 -26.36 -22.72 -16.65
CA LEU A 1 -26.68 -22.32 -15.25
C LEU A 1 -28.21 -22.36 -15.10
N ASP A 2 -28.88 -23.29 -15.77
CA ASP A 2 -30.26 -23.07 -16.21
C ASP A 2 -31.28 -23.34 -15.10
N GLU A 3 -30.82 -23.89 -13.97
CA GLU A 3 -31.59 -24.17 -12.76
C GLU A 3 -31.30 -23.16 -11.62
N VAL A 4 -30.44 -22.16 -11.84
CA VAL A 4 -30.14 -21.12 -10.82
C VAL A 4 -30.97 -19.89 -11.11
N ALA A 5 -31.84 -19.52 -10.16
CA ALA A 5 -32.65 -18.31 -10.27
C ALA A 5 -31.80 -17.06 -10.03
N ASP A 6 -31.96 -16.05 -10.89
CA ASP A 6 -31.38 -14.74 -10.67
C ASP A 6 -32.03 -14.08 -9.44
N GLY A 7 -31.21 -13.46 -8.61
CA GLY A 7 -31.65 -12.78 -7.40
C GLY A 7 -30.83 -11.52 -7.15
N TRP A 8 -31.40 -10.61 -6.37
CA TRP A 8 -30.65 -9.47 -5.86
C TRP A 8 -29.58 -9.96 -4.87
N VAL A 9 -28.31 -9.70 -5.19
CA VAL A 9 -27.17 -10.08 -4.34
C VAL A 9 -26.53 -8.81 -3.80
N HIS A 10 -26.57 -8.65 -2.47
CA HIS A 10 -25.76 -7.62 -1.82
C HIS A 10 -24.30 -8.07 -1.80
N PRO A 11 -23.30 -7.18 -2.04
CA PRO A 11 -21.90 -7.59 -2.06
C PRO A 11 -21.42 -8.30 -0.78
N ASP A 12 -22.00 -7.96 0.37
CA ASP A 12 -21.67 -8.59 1.67
C ASP A 12 -22.19 -10.03 1.80
N THR A 13 -23.02 -10.49 0.87
CA THR A 13 -23.48 -11.90 0.82
C THR A 13 -22.29 -12.85 0.70
N VAL A 14 -21.24 -12.43 -0.01
CA VAL A 14 -20.01 -13.22 -0.18
C VAL A 14 -19.27 -13.39 1.15
N ASP A 15 -19.30 -12.41 2.06
CA ASP A 15 -18.64 -12.52 3.37
C ASP A 15 -19.34 -13.52 4.30
N ARG A 16 -20.57 -13.90 4.00
CA ARG A 16 -21.34 -14.91 4.73
C ARG A 16 -21.07 -16.33 4.22
N VAL A 17 -20.34 -16.48 3.11
CA VAL A 17 -19.99 -17.79 2.56
C VAL A 17 -18.83 -18.37 3.35
N HIS A 18 -19.08 -19.50 4.02
CA HIS A 18 -18.01 -20.26 4.67
C HIS A 18 -17.29 -21.14 3.64
N PHE A 19 -16.01 -20.84 3.42
CA PHE A 19 -15.16 -21.64 2.56
C PHE A 19 -14.67 -22.89 3.29
N THR A 20 -14.92 -24.04 2.67
CA THR A 20 -14.56 -25.38 3.08
C THR A 20 -13.82 -26.05 1.93
N ARG A 21 -13.25 -27.25 2.15
CA ARG A 21 -12.57 -28.01 1.09
C ARG A 21 -13.44 -28.28 -0.14
N LEU A 22 -14.77 -28.31 -0.01
CA LEU A 22 -15.71 -28.61 -1.10
C LEU A 22 -15.99 -27.40 -2.01
N ASN A 23 -15.92 -26.17 -1.50
CA ASN A 23 -16.26 -24.95 -2.22
C ASN A 23 -15.10 -23.93 -2.29
N ALA A 24 -13.92 -24.26 -1.78
CA ALA A 24 -12.73 -23.40 -1.82
C ALA A 24 -12.36 -22.93 -3.23
N HIS A 25 -12.63 -23.75 -4.26
CA HIS A 25 -12.36 -23.37 -5.65
C HIS A 25 -13.26 -22.23 -6.17
N TYR A 26 -14.41 -21.96 -5.52
CA TYR A 26 -15.27 -20.81 -5.83
C TYR A 26 -14.80 -19.50 -5.19
N GLU A 27 -13.90 -19.56 -4.20
CA GLU A 27 -13.46 -18.38 -3.46
C GLU A 27 -12.92 -17.27 -4.38
N PRO A 28 -12.03 -17.53 -5.36
CA PRO A 28 -11.55 -16.46 -6.24
C PRO A 28 -12.67 -15.82 -7.05
N ALA A 29 -13.61 -16.61 -7.58
CA ALA A 29 -14.73 -16.10 -8.38
C ALA A 29 -15.71 -15.30 -7.53
N LEU A 30 -16.03 -15.75 -6.31
CA LEU A 30 -16.90 -15.03 -5.39
C LEU A 30 -16.26 -13.74 -4.88
N ARG A 31 -14.94 -13.74 -4.62
CA ARG A 31 -14.20 -12.52 -4.26
C ARG A 31 -14.17 -11.51 -5.42
N LEU A 32 -14.01 -11.97 -6.66
CA LEU A 32 -14.11 -11.11 -7.84
C LEU A 32 -15.53 -10.55 -8.00
N ALA A 33 -16.56 -11.38 -7.87
CA ALA A 33 -17.95 -10.93 -7.93
C ALA A 33 -18.26 -9.90 -6.83
N GLN A 34 -17.79 -10.13 -5.60
CA GLN A 34 -17.90 -9.18 -4.50
C GLN A 34 -17.23 -7.85 -4.82
N LEU A 35 -16.00 -7.87 -5.37
CA LEU A 35 -15.31 -6.66 -5.79
C LEU A 35 -16.14 -5.90 -6.81
N ILE A 36 -16.60 -6.57 -7.88
CA ILE A 36 -17.45 -5.98 -8.92
C ILE A 36 -18.68 -5.34 -8.28
N LEU A 37 -19.46 -6.09 -7.49
CA LEU A 37 -20.67 -5.60 -6.86
C LEU A 37 -20.45 -4.40 -5.91
N ARG A 38 -19.33 -4.37 -5.17
CA ARG A 38 -19.00 -3.25 -4.25
C ARG A 38 -18.64 -1.96 -4.98
N ASN A 39 -18.11 -2.07 -6.20
CA ASN A 39 -17.52 -0.93 -6.92
C ASN A 39 -18.29 -0.59 -8.20
N LEU A 40 -19.41 -1.27 -8.47
CA LEU A 40 -20.35 -0.90 -9.54
C LEU A 40 -21.00 0.44 -9.18
N SER A 41 -20.65 1.46 -9.95
CA SER A 41 -21.26 2.78 -9.93
C SER A 41 -22.08 2.97 -11.20
N LEU A 42 -23.29 3.50 -11.05
CA LEU A 42 -24.10 3.97 -12.18
C LEU A 42 -23.59 5.35 -12.58
N ILE A 43 -23.04 5.48 -13.79
CA ILE A 43 -22.71 6.79 -14.36
C ILE A 43 -23.84 7.16 -15.32
N ASP A 44 -24.72 8.07 -14.90
CA ASP A 44 -25.68 8.71 -15.80
C ASP A 44 -24.93 9.78 -16.63
N ARG A 45 -24.68 9.48 -17.90
CA ARG A 45 -24.18 10.44 -18.88
C ARG A 45 -25.34 10.78 -19.79
N VAL A 46 -25.79 12.04 -19.78
CA VAL A 46 -26.84 12.60 -20.65
C VAL A 46 -26.73 12.03 -22.08
N GLY A 47 -27.60 11.05 -22.36
CA GLY A 47 -27.54 10.17 -23.52
C GLY A 47 -28.11 8.79 -23.18
N SER A 48 -28.81 8.16 -24.11
CA SER A 48 -29.67 6.99 -23.89
C SER A 48 -28.95 5.65 -23.59
N ASN A 49 -27.75 5.67 -23.01
CA ASN A 49 -26.97 4.47 -22.70
C ASN A 49 -26.56 4.47 -21.22
N ASP A 50 -27.18 3.61 -20.41
CA ASP A 50 -26.71 3.32 -19.06
C ASP A 50 -25.35 2.63 -19.13
N ALA A 51 -24.31 3.26 -18.57
CA ALA A 51 -22.98 2.67 -18.47
C ALA A 51 -22.67 2.32 -17.01
N SER A 52 -22.51 1.03 -16.74
CA SER A 52 -21.98 0.54 -15.47
C SER A 52 -20.47 0.74 -15.45
N ALA A 53 -19.96 1.52 -14.49
CA ALA A 53 -18.53 1.71 -14.31
C ALA A 53 -18.07 1.06 -13.00
N PHE A 54 -16.86 0.52 -13.01
CA PHE A 54 -16.22 -0.06 -11.84
C PHE A 54 -15.21 0.95 -11.30
N MET A 55 -15.50 1.58 -10.15
CA MET A 55 -14.64 2.58 -9.53
C MET A 55 -13.92 1.97 -8.33
N VAL A 56 -12.59 1.79 -8.44
CA VAL A 56 -11.76 1.32 -7.31
C VAL A 56 -10.90 2.47 -6.82
N ASP A 57 -10.81 2.62 -5.50
CA ASP A 57 -9.80 3.49 -4.90
C ASP A 57 -8.41 2.85 -5.12
N MET A 58 -7.69 3.38 -6.10
CA MET A 58 -6.38 2.87 -6.47
C MET A 58 -5.31 3.15 -5.42
N ASN A 59 -5.50 4.14 -4.53
CA ASN A 59 -4.58 4.36 -3.43
C ASN A 59 -4.70 3.22 -2.42
N ASP A 60 -5.93 2.90 -1.97
CA ASP A 60 -6.19 1.79 -1.04
C ASP A 60 -5.74 0.45 -1.63
N LEU A 61 -6.10 0.18 -2.90
CA LEU A 61 -5.72 -1.06 -3.55
C LEU A 61 -4.20 -1.22 -3.62
N PHE A 62 -3.48 -0.17 -4.00
CA PHE A 62 -2.03 -0.20 -4.09
C PHE A 62 -1.40 -0.40 -2.71
N GLN A 63 -1.83 0.36 -1.70
CA GLN A 63 -1.36 0.23 -0.33
C GLN A 63 -1.53 -1.20 0.19
N ARG A 64 -2.75 -1.76 0.07
CA ARG A 64 -3.05 -3.12 0.55
C ARG A 64 -2.27 -4.19 -0.21
N TYR A 65 -2.09 -4.02 -1.51
CA TYR A 65 -1.28 -4.92 -2.32
C TYR A 65 0.19 -4.92 -1.87
N ILE A 66 0.82 -3.75 -1.80
CA ILE A 66 2.22 -3.60 -1.34
C ILE A 66 2.37 -4.16 0.08
N THR A 67 1.46 -3.80 0.99
CA THR A 67 1.46 -4.27 2.39
C THR A 67 1.44 -5.80 2.46
N SER A 68 0.49 -6.44 1.78
CA SER A 68 0.34 -7.90 1.80
C SER A 68 1.57 -8.62 1.22
N ARG A 69 2.13 -8.08 0.13
CA ARG A 69 3.33 -8.65 -0.49
C ARG A 69 4.56 -8.48 0.40
N LEU A 70 4.79 -7.31 0.98
CA LEU A 70 5.89 -7.08 1.91
C LEU A 70 5.76 -7.93 3.18
N GLN A 71 4.55 -8.06 3.74
CA GLN A 71 4.28 -8.97 4.87
C GLN A 71 4.65 -10.42 4.56
N THR A 72 4.55 -10.85 3.30
CA THR A 72 4.92 -12.20 2.87
C THR A 72 6.42 -12.32 2.62
N LEU A 73 7.01 -11.38 1.89
CA LEU A 73 8.42 -11.40 1.49
C LEU A 73 9.39 -11.11 2.64
N LEU A 74 8.95 -10.38 3.67
CA LEU A 74 9.77 -10.03 4.83
C LEU A 74 9.59 -10.99 6.02
N ARG A 75 8.79 -12.05 5.90
CA ARG A 75 8.60 -13.04 6.98
C ARG A 75 9.95 -13.58 7.46
N GLY A 76 10.13 -13.61 8.78
CA GLY A 76 11.37 -14.04 9.42
C GLY A 76 12.52 -13.01 9.41
N ARG A 77 12.36 -11.87 8.71
CA ARG A 77 13.36 -10.80 8.62
C ARG A 77 12.89 -9.52 9.32
N LEU A 78 11.67 -9.08 9.01
CA LEU A 78 11.01 -7.91 9.61
C LEU A 78 9.52 -8.20 9.80
N LEU A 79 8.94 -7.67 10.87
CA LEU A 79 7.49 -7.59 11.02
C LEU A 79 7.01 -6.31 10.31
N VAL A 80 5.97 -6.43 9.49
CA VAL A 80 5.37 -5.31 8.74
C VAL A 80 3.99 -5.01 9.34
N GLU A 81 3.87 -3.89 10.03
CA GLU A 81 2.61 -3.41 10.61
C GLU A 81 1.94 -2.44 9.65
N GLN A 82 0.64 -2.66 9.42
CA GLN A 82 -0.20 -1.80 8.59
C GLN A 82 -0.85 -0.72 9.46
N GLU A 83 -0.73 0.54 9.04
CA GLU A 83 -1.44 1.70 9.61
C GLU A 83 -1.37 1.82 11.16
N PRO A 84 -0.21 1.61 11.81
CA PRO A 84 -0.16 1.71 13.27
C PRO A 84 -0.30 3.18 13.71
N PRO A 85 -1.19 3.47 14.67
CA PRO A 85 -1.40 4.83 15.14
C PRO A 85 -0.16 5.35 15.88
N THR A 86 0.29 6.54 15.49
CA THR A 86 1.38 7.30 16.13
C THR A 86 0.98 8.76 16.34
N HIS A 87 1.84 9.56 16.97
CA HIS A 87 1.57 10.96 17.29
C HIS A 87 2.84 11.81 17.10
N LEU A 88 2.70 12.99 16.49
CA LEU A 88 3.83 13.88 16.22
C LEU A 88 4.24 14.69 17.45
N GLY A 89 3.27 15.17 18.22
CA GLY A 89 3.49 16.12 19.30
C GLY A 89 3.53 15.49 20.69
N LYS A 90 4.20 16.20 21.61
CA LYS A 90 4.23 15.84 23.04
C LYS A 90 2.80 15.74 23.59
N GLY A 91 2.56 14.75 24.46
CA GLY A 91 1.22 14.52 25.02
C GLY A 91 0.23 13.95 24.00
N ARG A 92 0.70 13.22 22.98
CA ARG A 92 -0.14 12.59 21.94
C ARG A 92 -0.93 13.60 21.09
N GLN A 93 -0.33 14.74 20.83
CA GLN A 93 -0.91 15.75 19.93
C GLN A 93 -0.66 15.36 18.47
N VAL A 94 -1.65 15.61 17.61
CA VAL A 94 -1.64 15.29 16.16
C VAL A 94 -1.42 13.79 15.92
N ARG A 95 -2.53 13.05 15.76
CA ARG A 95 -2.51 11.64 15.36
C ARG A 95 -1.99 11.51 13.93
N MET A 96 -1.21 10.47 13.70
CA MET A 96 -0.63 10.10 12.41
C MET A 96 -0.74 8.60 12.22
N GLU A 97 -0.85 8.16 10.98
CA GLU A 97 -0.99 6.75 10.60
C GLU A 97 -0.15 6.51 9.34
N PRO A 98 1.12 6.11 9.49
CA PRO A 98 1.92 5.67 8.35
C PRO A 98 1.34 4.38 7.79
N ASP A 99 1.31 4.23 6.46
CA ASP A 99 0.81 2.99 5.84
C ASP A 99 1.55 1.74 6.36
N LEU A 100 2.87 1.86 6.54
CA LEU A 100 3.76 0.76 6.89
C LEU A 100 4.75 1.16 8.00
N VAL A 101 4.86 0.31 9.02
CA VAL A 101 5.99 0.35 9.97
C VAL A 101 6.68 -1.00 10.00
N PHE A 102 8.01 -0.98 9.91
CA PHE A 102 8.83 -2.17 9.93
C PHE A 102 9.48 -2.33 11.29
N ARG A 103 9.31 -3.51 11.90
CA ARG A 103 9.88 -3.84 13.20
C ARG A 103 10.90 -4.97 13.11
N ARG A 104 11.97 -4.82 13.87
CA ARG A 104 12.92 -5.88 14.18
C ARG A 104 12.80 -6.20 15.67
N ALA A 105 12.34 -7.41 15.99
CA ALA A 105 11.89 -7.75 17.33
C ALA A 105 10.88 -6.70 17.86
N LYS A 106 11.22 -5.96 18.91
CA LYS A 106 10.35 -4.93 19.52
C LYS A 106 10.63 -3.50 19.02
N ALA A 107 11.69 -3.30 18.25
CA ALA A 107 12.12 -1.97 17.80
C ALA A 107 11.52 -1.64 16.43
N THR A 108 10.93 -0.46 16.30
CA THR A 108 10.63 0.14 15.00
C THR A 108 11.95 0.57 14.36
N VAL A 109 12.24 0.05 13.17
CA VAL A 109 13.53 0.27 12.46
C VAL A 109 13.37 0.99 11.13
N PHE A 110 12.15 1.07 10.61
CA PHE A 110 11.89 1.76 9.34
C PHE A 110 10.41 2.11 9.24
N VAL A 111 10.08 3.09 8.38
CA VAL A 111 8.71 3.52 8.11
C VAL A 111 8.54 3.68 6.60
N GLY A 112 7.36 3.31 6.10
CA GLY A 112 7.03 3.38 4.69
C GLY A 112 5.64 3.97 4.47
N ASP A 113 5.47 4.63 3.33
CA ASP A 113 4.19 5.17 2.89
C ASP A 113 4.08 4.95 1.37
N THR A 114 2.90 4.52 0.92
CA THR A 114 2.65 4.10 -0.45
C THR A 114 1.85 5.16 -1.19
N LYS A 115 2.25 5.47 -2.42
CA LYS A 115 1.60 6.52 -3.22
C LYS A 115 1.30 6.01 -4.63
N TYR A 116 0.02 5.94 -4.97
CA TYR A 116 -0.41 5.65 -6.34
C TYR A 116 -0.46 6.95 -7.15
N LYS A 117 0.62 7.29 -7.87
CA LYS A 117 0.70 8.51 -8.70
C LYS A 117 1.22 8.16 -10.08
N LEU A 118 0.30 8.15 -11.06
CA LEU A 118 0.63 7.87 -12.47
C LEU A 118 1.15 9.08 -13.25
N SER A 119 1.00 10.29 -12.70
CA SER A 119 1.45 11.54 -13.34
C SER A 119 2.77 12.06 -12.76
N PRO A 120 3.69 12.60 -13.58
CA PRO A 120 5.00 13.10 -13.15
C PRO A 120 4.94 14.43 -12.37
N ASP A 121 3.76 14.87 -11.94
CA ASP A 121 3.56 16.23 -11.46
C ASP A 121 4.31 16.48 -10.13
N ALA A 122 5.18 17.49 -10.10
CA ALA A 122 6.12 17.71 -9.00
C ALA A 122 5.46 18.28 -7.74
N ARG A 123 4.34 19.01 -7.89
CA ARG A 123 3.68 19.71 -6.78
C ARG A 123 3.11 18.75 -5.73
N GLY A 124 2.59 17.61 -6.17
CA GLY A 124 2.06 16.59 -5.26
C GLY A 124 3.15 15.79 -4.52
N ARG A 125 4.42 15.87 -4.94
CA ARG A 125 5.52 15.13 -4.31
C ARG A 125 6.01 15.81 -3.03
N SER A 126 5.95 17.14 -2.97
CA SER A 126 6.39 17.92 -1.80
C SER A 126 5.61 17.59 -0.53
N SER A 127 4.29 17.37 -0.61
CA SER A 127 3.47 16.97 0.55
C SER A 127 3.87 15.61 1.11
N ASP A 128 4.21 14.66 0.23
CA ASP A 128 4.60 13.31 0.64
C ASP A 128 5.94 13.34 1.41
N TYR A 129 6.89 14.17 0.98
CA TYR A 129 8.15 14.36 1.70
C TYR A 129 7.93 15.00 3.08
N TYR A 130 7.00 15.96 3.22
CA TYR A 130 6.67 16.53 4.53
C TYR A 130 6.01 15.53 5.46
N GLN A 131 5.11 14.69 4.92
CA GLN A 131 4.48 13.61 5.67
C GLN A 131 5.52 12.58 6.13
N MET A 132 6.40 12.14 5.23
CA MET A 132 7.48 11.21 5.57
C MET A 132 8.43 11.80 6.61
N LEU A 133 8.79 13.08 6.50
CA LEU A 133 9.58 13.76 7.52
C LEU A 133 8.89 13.72 8.89
N ALA A 134 7.58 13.99 8.94
CA ALA A 134 6.83 13.93 10.19
C ALA A 134 6.86 12.52 10.81
N TYR A 135 6.75 11.47 10.00
CA TYR A 135 6.85 10.09 10.48
C TYR A 135 8.24 9.75 11.00
N VAL A 136 9.28 10.09 10.25
CA VAL A 136 10.68 9.82 10.63
C VAL A 136 11.03 10.53 11.94
N VAL A 137 10.62 11.79 12.09
CA VAL A 137 10.82 12.57 13.32
C VAL A 137 10.05 11.96 14.50
N ALA A 138 8.76 11.66 14.31
CA ALA A 138 7.92 11.16 15.40
C ALA A 138 8.33 9.77 15.89
N LEU A 139 8.85 8.93 15.00
CA LEU A 139 9.32 7.57 15.31
C LEU A 139 10.79 7.52 15.72
N GLY A 140 11.52 8.65 15.67
CA GLY A 140 12.95 8.70 15.98
C GLY A 140 13.81 7.88 15.02
N LEU A 141 13.39 7.79 13.75
CA LEU A 141 14.09 7.00 12.74
C LEU A 141 15.12 7.86 11.99
N PRO A 142 16.21 7.27 11.47
CA PRO A 142 17.15 7.98 10.60
C PRO A 142 16.67 8.07 9.16
N ALA A 143 15.72 7.21 8.75
CA ALA A 143 15.24 7.14 7.38
C ALA A 143 13.81 6.57 7.29
N GLY A 144 13.16 6.85 6.17
CA GLY A 144 11.87 6.25 5.77
C GLY A 144 11.74 6.23 4.24
N VAL A 145 10.79 5.46 3.71
CA VAL A 145 10.60 5.27 2.25
C VAL A 145 9.22 5.69 1.76
N LEU A 146 9.19 6.45 0.68
CA LEU A 146 8.02 6.65 -0.17
C LEU A 146 8.05 5.62 -1.30
N ILE A 147 7.05 4.74 -1.35
CA ILE A 147 6.91 3.70 -2.38
C ILE A 147 5.90 4.18 -3.42
N TYR A 148 6.37 4.55 -4.61
CA TYR A 148 5.50 5.03 -5.68
C TYR A 148 5.15 3.93 -6.68
N CYS A 149 3.90 3.88 -7.10
CA CYS A 149 3.54 3.22 -8.35
C CYS A 149 4.06 4.05 -9.52
N GLN A 150 4.89 3.48 -10.40
CA GLN A 150 5.39 4.18 -11.59
C GLN A 150 4.88 3.51 -12.87
N GLU A 151 4.33 4.32 -13.78
CA GLU A 151 3.86 3.88 -15.10
C GLU A 151 4.80 4.35 -16.23
N SER A 152 5.31 5.59 -16.17
CA SER A 152 6.38 6.11 -17.04
C SER A 152 6.84 7.51 -16.57
N GLY A 153 8.11 7.89 -16.82
CA GLY A 153 8.67 9.21 -16.49
C GLY A 153 10.00 9.13 -15.72
N ASP A 154 10.64 10.28 -15.47
CA ASP A 154 11.85 10.30 -14.64
C ASP A 154 11.53 9.85 -13.22
N ALA A 155 12.28 8.86 -12.73
CA ALA A 155 12.17 8.43 -11.36
C ALA A 155 12.46 9.63 -10.43
N PRO A 156 11.67 9.84 -9.37
CA PRO A 156 11.98 10.87 -8.37
C PRO A 156 13.40 10.68 -7.82
N GLN A 157 13.97 11.74 -7.23
CA GLN A 157 15.24 11.62 -6.53
C GLN A 157 15.16 10.46 -5.53
N ARG A 158 16.07 9.48 -5.68
CA ARG A 158 16.09 8.27 -4.84
C ARG A 158 16.26 8.58 -3.36
N GLU A 159 16.86 9.73 -3.05
CA GLU A 159 17.14 10.14 -1.68
C GLU A 159 17.11 11.67 -1.55
N VAL A 160 16.42 12.15 -0.52
CA VAL A 160 16.47 13.53 -0.04
C VAL A 160 16.98 13.52 1.40
N VAL A 161 18.12 14.16 1.64
CA VAL A 161 18.66 14.32 3.00
C VAL A 161 18.14 15.62 3.60
N VAL A 162 17.42 15.51 4.71
CA VAL A 162 16.77 16.64 5.39
C VAL A 162 17.83 17.52 6.04
N HIS A 163 17.87 18.77 5.61
CA HIS A 163 18.76 19.78 6.17
C HIS A 163 18.54 19.93 7.69
N ASN A 164 19.62 20.14 8.46
CA ASN A 164 19.63 20.31 9.91
C ASN A 164 19.07 19.15 10.77
N HIS A 165 18.61 18.05 10.16
CA HIS A 165 18.18 16.84 10.88
C HIS A 165 18.97 15.60 10.44
N GLY A 166 19.46 15.57 9.20
CA GLY A 166 20.18 14.41 8.66
C GLY A 166 19.29 13.19 8.34
N ALA A 167 17.97 13.31 8.53
CA ALA A 167 17.02 12.27 8.16
C ALA A 167 17.03 12.03 6.64
N ARG A 168 17.01 10.77 6.23
CA ARG A 168 17.00 10.36 4.81
C ARG A 168 15.57 10.01 4.38
N LEU A 169 15.00 10.78 3.46
CA LEU A 169 13.71 10.48 2.85
C LEU A 169 13.98 9.76 1.54
N LEU A 170 13.79 8.45 1.55
CA LEU A 170 14.10 7.58 0.42
C LEU A 170 12.88 7.43 -0.47
N THR A 171 13.13 7.21 -1.75
CA THR A 171 12.07 6.95 -2.72
C THR A 171 12.36 5.67 -3.48
N TYR A 172 11.38 4.77 -3.51
CA TYR A 172 11.42 3.56 -4.30
C TYR A 172 10.25 3.54 -5.28
N ALA A 173 10.53 3.36 -6.55
CA ALA A 173 9.50 3.28 -7.58
C ALA A 173 9.26 1.83 -7.97
N VAL A 174 8.02 1.39 -7.89
CA VAL A 174 7.59 0.05 -8.31
C VAL A 174 6.95 0.19 -9.69
N PRO A 175 7.61 -0.25 -10.78
CA PRO A 175 6.99 -0.34 -12.09
C PRO A 175 5.80 -1.30 -12.05
N MET A 176 4.61 -0.80 -12.38
CA MET A 176 3.39 -1.62 -12.49
C MET A 176 3.10 -2.07 -13.92
N SER A 177 3.91 -1.62 -14.89
CA SER A 177 3.90 -2.11 -16.26
C SER A 177 4.64 -3.45 -16.35
N GLY A 178 3.99 -4.51 -16.83
CA GLY A 178 4.63 -5.80 -17.04
C GLY A 178 3.72 -6.99 -16.74
N ASN A 179 4.31 -8.17 -16.63
CA ASN A 179 3.60 -9.38 -16.20
C ASN A 179 3.74 -9.58 -14.68
N ALA A 180 2.90 -10.45 -14.11
CA ALA A 180 2.89 -10.72 -12.67
C ALA A 180 4.24 -11.22 -12.13
N ALA A 181 4.99 -12.02 -12.91
CA ALA A 181 6.29 -12.54 -12.47
C ALA A 181 7.34 -11.44 -12.33
N ALA A 182 7.34 -10.47 -13.24
CA ALA A 182 8.24 -9.31 -13.18
C ALA A 182 7.94 -8.43 -11.97
N LEU A 183 6.66 -8.16 -11.70
CA LEU A 183 6.23 -7.42 -10.51
C LEU A 183 6.62 -8.14 -9.22
N ASP A 184 6.45 -9.46 -9.18
CA ASP A 184 6.85 -10.27 -8.03
C ASP A 184 8.36 -10.22 -7.76
N ALA A 185 9.18 -10.25 -8.81
CA ALA A 185 10.64 -10.10 -8.72
C ALA A 185 11.04 -8.69 -8.24
N GLU A 186 10.36 -7.66 -8.72
CA GLU A 186 10.58 -6.28 -8.29
C GLU A 186 10.26 -6.09 -6.80
N LEU A 187 9.13 -6.64 -6.34
CA LEU A 187 8.75 -6.59 -4.92
C LEU A 187 9.73 -7.37 -4.03
N SER A 188 10.32 -8.45 -4.54
CA SER A 188 11.42 -9.14 -3.84
C SER A 188 12.64 -8.23 -3.70
N THR A 189 13.00 -7.53 -4.77
CA THR A 189 14.12 -6.56 -4.77
C THR A 189 13.85 -5.41 -3.79
N LEU A 190 12.63 -4.87 -3.77
CA LEU A 190 12.18 -3.87 -2.80
C LEU A 190 12.31 -4.39 -1.36
N ALA A 191 11.87 -5.63 -1.10
CA ALA A 191 11.97 -6.23 0.23
C ALA A 191 13.43 -6.36 0.70
N ASP A 192 14.32 -6.82 -0.17
CA ASP A 192 15.75 -6.94 0.15
C ASP A 192 16.39 -5.56 0.39
N TRP A 193 16.01 -4.56 -0.42
CA TRP A 193 16.45 -3.19 -0.24
C TRP A 193 15.96 -2.57 1.08
N ILE A 194 14.70 -2.79 1.48
CA ILE A 194 14.16 -2.36 2.79
C ILE A 194 14.98 -2.98 3.94
N VAL A 195 15.33 -4.26 3.83
CA VAL A 195 16.15 -4.92 4.86
C VAL A 195 17.51 -4.25 4.99
N ALA A 196 18.15 -3.91 3.87
CA ALA A 196 19.44 -3.22 3.87
C ALA A 196 19.37 -1.82 4.48
N GLU A 197 18.39 -1.00 4.08
CA GLU A 197 18.24 0.37 4.61
C GLU A 197 17.83 0.39 6.09
N SER A 198 17.01 -0.58 6.53
CA SER A 198 16.61 -0.70 7.94
C SER A 198 17.72 -1.16 8.88
N ALA A 199 18.86 -1.63 8.36
CA ALA A 199 19.99 -2.09 9.17
C ALA A 199 20.82 -0.94 9.78
N VAL A 200 20.60 0.30 9.32
CA VAL A 200 21.35 1.50 9.76
C VAL A 200 20.86 2.02 11.12
N VAL A 201 19.75 1.49 11.65
CA VAL A 201 19.23 1.86 12.99
C VAL A 201 19.90 0.99 14.05
N PRO A 202 20.69 1.55 14.99
CA PRO A 202 21.17 0.78 16.14
C PRO A 202 19.95 0.33 16.95
N VAL A 203 19.82 -0.98 17.16
CA VAL A 203 18.83 -1.54 18.08
C VAL A 203 19.17 -1.01 19.47
N PRO A 204 18.26 -0.30 20.16
CA PRO A 204 18.52 0.10 21.54
C PRO A 204 18.70 -1.18 22.38
N ALA A 205 19.80 -1.21 23.14
CA ALA A 205 20.18 -2.31 24.01
C ALA A 205 19.14 -2.60 25.09
#